data_AF-A0A6C0AM93-F1
#
_entry.id   AF-A0A6C0AM93-F1
#
_cell.length_a   1.000
_cell.length_b   1.000
_cell.length_c   1.000
_cell.angle_alpha   90.00
_cell.angle_beta   90.00
_cell.angle_gamma   90.00
#
_symmetry.space_group_name_H-M   'P 1'
#
loop_
_entity.id
_entity.type
_entity.pdbx_description
1 polymer ?
#
loop_
_entity_poly.entity_id
_entity_poly.type
_entity_poly.pdbx_seq_one_letter_code
_entity_poly.pdbx_strand_id
1 'polypeptide(L)'
;MNILQNKGEIYKIISPCGKLYIGQTKCLAKRKDKFIIWGSQKRWKAHINEANSLKREGCLKLNNCINKYKAENFAVEVLLICDIEYLDYYESYMITEYNTMYPNGLNLKTGGNGIIFSEETKLKMSNSAKGRTFSSDTIEKIRLGNLGKIVSNETREKLRIAITGKKLTDEHKQKISDFQKDFLQPKRKHFGLPDYIYRINYSNKQGYMIRNHPSIPNKYFVSSNISMEEKLKLTIQYLQQV
;
A
#
# COMPACT_ATOMS: atom_id res chain seq x y z
N MET A 1 30.86 -39.93 12.29
CA MET A 1 30.09 -38.73 11.86
C MET A 1 30.64 -37.54 12.60
N ASN A 2 31.02 -36.46 11.92
CA ASN A 2 31.49 -35.26 12.61
C ASN A 2 30.28 -34.64 13.33
N ILE A 3 30.33 -34.56 14.66
CA ILE A 3 29.21 -34.13 15.53
C ILE A 3 28.69 -32.72 15.15
N LEU A 4 29.51 -31.94 14.44
CA LEU A 4 29.19 -30.58 14.00
C LEU A 4 28.58 -30.48 12.58
N GLN A 5 28.46 -31.58 11.83
CA GLN A 5 28.09 -31.53 10.41
C GLN A 5 26.69 -30.98 10.13
N ASN A 6 25.76 -31.11 11.09
CA ASN A 6 24.42 -30.54 11.02
C ASN A 6 24.15 -29.48 12.11
N LYS A 7 25.21 -28.91 12.69
CA LYS A 7 25.11 -27.92 13.75
C LYS A 7 25.43 -26.51 13.24
N GLY A 8 24.83 -25.52 13.87
CA GLY A 8 25.18 -24.12 13.74
C GLY A 8 25.32 -23.43 15.09
N GLU A 9 25.91 -22.25 15.05
CA GLU A 9 26.14 -21.38 16.19
C GLU A 9 25.25 -20.14 16.07
N ILE A 10 24.54 -19.81 17.15
CA ILE A 10 24.06 -18.46 17.42
C ILE A 10 25.13 -17.76 18.25
N TYR A 11 25.51 -16.57 17.82
CA TYR A 11 26.58 -15.81 18.46
C TYR A 11 26.18 -14.34 18.64
N LYS A 12 26.83 -13.70 19.60
CA LYS A 12 26.67 -12.29 19.96
C LYS A 12 27.98 -11.57 19.74
N ILE A 13 27.92 -10.41 19.10
CA ILE A 13 29.03 -9.47 19.01
C ILE A 13 28.74 -8.30 19.95
N ILE A 14 29.70 -8.01 20.83
CA ILE A 14 29.65 -6.91 21.80
C ILE A 14 30.50 -5.77 21.25
N SER A 15 29.87 -4.62 21.01
CA SER A 15 30.59 -3.42 20.55
C SER A 15 31.08 -2.55 21.71
N PRO A 16 32.12 -1.73 21.49
CA PRO A 16 32.62 -0.78 22.49
C PRO A 16 31.60 0.25 22.99
N CYS A 17 30.56 0.52 22.20
CA CYS A 17 29.50 1.45 22.58
C CYS A 17 28.34 0.78 23.35
N GLY A 18 28.52 -0.47 23.79
CA GLY A 18 27.52 -1.23 24.54
C GLY A 18 26.40 -1.83 23.68
N LYS A 19 26.38 -1.55 22.37
CA LYS A 19 25.38 -2.14 21.46
C LYS A 19 25.76 -3.56 21.11
N LEU A 20 24.74 -4.40 20.95
CA LEU A 20 24.89 -5.81 20.63
C LEU A 20 24.44 -6.10 19.19
N TYR A 21 25.05 -7.13 18.60
CA TYR A 21 24.60 -7.76 17.37
C TYR A 21 24.44 -9.26 17.60
N ILE A 22 23.33 -9.85 17.16
CA ILE A 22 23.11 -11.29 17.15
C ILE A 22 23.22 -11.78 15.72
N GLY A 23 23.91 -12.89 15.51
CA GLY A 23 23.96 -13.55 14.22
C GLY A 23 24.00 -15.06 14.34
N GLN A 24 23.71 -15.72 13.23
CA GLN A 24 23.84 -17.16 13.09
C GLN A 24 24.91 -17.56 12.06
N THR A 25 25.45 -18.77 12.21
CA THR A 25 26.31 -19.38 11.19
C THR A 25 26.38 -20.90 11.33
N LYS A 26 26.74 -21.60 10.25
CA LYS A 26 27.00 -23.05 10.32
C LYS A 26 28.34 -23.31 11.01
N CYS A 27 28.42 -24.36 11.82
CA CYS A 27 29.68 -24.74 12.47
C CYS A 27 30.72 -25.16 11.43
N LEU A 28 30.30 -25.81 10.34
CA LEU A 28 31.16 -26.24 9.25
C LEU A 28 30.77 -25.59 7.92
N ALA A 29 31.78 -25.28 7.10
CA ALA A 29 31.60 -24.92 5.69
C ALA A 29 32.18 -26.02 4.79
N LYS A 30 31.52 -26.31 3.67
CA LYS A 30 32.03 -27.25 2.67
C LYS A 30 32.94 -26.51 1.70
N ARG A 31 34.18 -26.99 1.53
CA ARG A 31 35.13 -26.47 0.54
C ARG A 31 35.69 -27.64 -0.26
N LYS A 32 35.32 -27.71 -1.55
CA LYS A 32 35.52 -28.92 -2.39
C LYS A 32 34.93 -30.14 -1.67
N ASP A 33 35.71 -31.20 -1.48
CA ASP A 33 35.27 -32.45 -0.86
C ASP A 33 35.59 -32.53 0.64
N LYS A 34 35.94 -31.41 1.30
CA LYS A 34 36.27 -31.38 2.73
C LYS A 34 35.41 -30.38 3.49
N PHE A 35 35.08 -30.70 4.74
CA PHE A 35 34.48 -29.78 5.68
C PHE A 35 35.57 -29.04 6.46
N ILE A 36 35.42 -27.73 6.59
CA ILE A 36 36.28 -26.87 7.41
C ILE A 36 35.49 -26.30 8.58
N ILE A 37 36.16 -26.14 9.72
CA ILE A 37 35.59 -25.41 10.87
C ILE A 37 35.40 -23.96 10.45
N TRP A 38 34.15 -23.51 10.53
CA TRP A 38 33.74 -22.16 10.21
C TRP A 38 33.36 -21.43 11.48
N GLY A 39 32.13 -21.64 11.98
CA GLY A 39 31.65 -21.06 13.22
C GLY A 39 31.68 -19.52 13.24
N SER A 40 31.32 -18.99 14.39
CA SER A 40 31.25 -17.56 14.71
C SER A 40 32.58 -16.85 14.45
N GLN A 41 33.71 -17.51 14.74
CA GLN A 41 35.04 -16.93 14.55
C GLN A 41 35.39 -16.65 13.07
N LYS A 42 35.07 -17.56 12.15
CA LYS A 42 35.25 -17.29 10.71
C LYS A 42 34.18 -16.34 10.18
N ARG A 43 32.94 -16.43 10.69
CA ARG A 43 31.87 -15.48 10.34
C ARG A 43 32.21 -14.05 10.76
N TRP A 44 32.87 -13.85 11.90
CA TRP A 44 33.38 -12.58 12.37
C TRP A 44 34.44 -12.00 11.43
N LYS A 45 35.41 -12.83 11.00
CA LYS A 45 36.38 -12.41 9.97
C LYS A 45 35.70 -11.99 8.66
N ALA A 46 34.62 -12.67 8.27
CA ALA A 46 33.82 -12.25 7.12
C ALA A 46 33.16 -10.88 7.33
N HIS A 47 32.58 -10.61 8.52
CA HIS A 47 32.05 -9.27 8.85
C HIS A 47 33.11 -8.17 8.77
N ILE A 48 34.33 -8.42 9.25
CA ILE A 48 35.44 -7.46 9.13
C ILE A 48 35.74 -7.16 7.65
N ASN A 49 35.81 -8.20 6.82
CA ASN A 49 36.04 -8.03 5.38
C ASN A 49 34.89 -7.30 4.68
N GLU A 50 33.64 -7.59 5.05
CA GLU A 50 32.44 -6.90 4.56
C GLU A 50 32.48 -5.41 4.92
N ALA A 51 32.89 -5.06 6.14
CA ALA A 51 32.99 -3.67 6.60
C ALA A 51 34.05 -2.86 5.84
N ASN A 52 35.16 -3.50 5.47
CA ASN A 52 36.24 -2.90 4.68
C ASN A 52 35.97 -2.90 3.16
N SER A 53 34.91 -3.57 2.70
CA SER A 53 34.58 -3.67 1.29
C SER A 53 33.88 -2.41 0.77
N LEU A 54 34.23 -1.99 -0.45
CA LEU A 54 33.53 -0.92 -1.16
C LEU A 54 32.09 -1.31 -1.55
N LYS A 55 31.75 -2.61 -1.55
CA LYS A 55 30.47 -3.12 -2.08
C LYS A 55 29.25 -2.87 -1.21
N ARG A 56 29.37 -2.20 -0.04
CA ARG A 56 28.26 -1.86 0.89
C ARG A 56 27.22 -2.98 1.12
N GLU A 57 27.65 -4.24 0.97
CA GLU A 57 26.84 -5.43 1.18
C GLU A 57 26.97 -5.89 2.64
N GLY A 58 25.99 -6.65 3.11
CA GLY A 58 26.01 -7.24 4.45
C GLY A 58 25.37 -6.36 5.54
N CYS A 59 25.90 -6.47 6.76
CA CYS A 59 25.27 -5.94 7.97
C CYS A 59 25.61 -4.46 8.19
N LEU A 60 24.98 -3.56 7.42
CA LEU A 60 25.29 -2.11 7.39
C LEU A 60 25.57 -1.46 8.76
N LYS A 61 24.72 -1.67 9.76
CA LYS A 61 24.91 -1.05 11.09
C LYS A 61 26.11 -1.64 11.84
N LEU A 62 26.32 -2.94 11.75
CA LEU A 62 27.50 -3.60 12.30
C LEU A 62 28.77 -3.12 11.56
N ASN A 63 28.75 -3.08 10.23
CA ASN A 63 29.88 -2.62 9.41
C ASN A 63 30.29 -1.18 9.75
N ASN A 64 29.32 -0.28 9.88
CA ASN A 64 29.58 1.10 10.30
C ASN A 64 30.17 1.16 11.71
N CYS A 65 29.70 0.30 12.62
CA CYS A 65 30.22 0.21 13.98
C CYS A 65 31.67 -0.29 13.99
N ILE A 66 31.99 -1.34 13.21
CA ILE A 66 33.35 -1.87 13.03
C ILE A 66 34.27 -0.78 12.49
N ASN A 67 33.87 -0.08 11.44
CA ASN A 67 34.69 0.96 10.82
C ASN A 67 34.98 2.13 11.79
N LYS A 68 34.02 2.45 12.66
CA LYS A 68 34.12 3.51 13.67
C LYS A 68 35.02 3.10 14.84
N TYR A 69 34.84 1.91 15.40
CA TYR A 69 35.47 1.51 16.67
C TYR A 69 36.64 0.54 16.53
N LYS A 70 36.93 0.07 15.31
CA LYS A 70 37.97 -0.92 14.98
C LYS A 70 37.68 -2.31 15.55
N ALA A 71 37.98 -3.34 14.74
CA ALA A 71 37.50 -4.71 14.99
C ALA A 71 38.10 -5.34 16.25
N GLU A 72 39.32 -4.98 16.61
CA GLU A 72 40.05 -5.43 17.80
C GLU A 72 39.35 -5.07 19.12
N ASN A 73 38.48 -4.07 19.11
CA ASN A 73 37.74 -3.63 20.30
C ASN A 73 36.39 -4.35 20.47
N PHE A 74 36.06 -5.31 19.60
CA PHE A 74 34.83 -6.09 19.69
C PHE A 74 35.09 -7.46 20.32
N ALA A 75 34.13 -7.97 21.08
CA ALA A 75 34.12 -9.35 21.55
C ALA A 75 33.07 -10.18 20.81
N VAL A 76 33.36 -11.46 20.58
CA VAL A 76 32.45 -12.41 19.93
C VAL A 76 32.24 -13.61 20.86
N GLU A 77 30.99 -13.85 21.22
CA GLU A 77 30.58 -14.91 22.16
C GLU A 77 29.59 -15.86 21.47
N VAL A 78 29.80 -17.17 21.59
CA VAL A 78 28.81 -18.16 21.16
C VAL A 78 27.76 -18.28 22.26
N LEU A 79 26.48 -18.10 21.90
CA LEU A 79 25.35 -18.20 22.83
C LEU A 79 24.76 -19.61 22.85
N LEU A 80 24.65 -20.24 21.67
CA LEU A 80 23.99 -21.53 21.51
C LEU A 80 24.59 -22.28 20.32
N ILE A 81 24.75 -23.60 20.47
CA ILE A 81 24.96 -24.53 19.36
C ILE A 81 23.67 -25.33 19.20
N CYS A 82 23.04 -25.26 18.03
CA CYS A 82 21.79 -25.95 17.74
C CYS A 82 21.85 -26.68 16.38
N ASP A 83 20.85 -27.50 16.09
CA ASP A 83 20.69 -28.02 14.72
C ASP A 83 20.37 -26.90 13.75
N ILE A 84 20.86 -27.04 12.51
CA ILE A 84 20.76 -26.00 11.48
C ILE A 84 19.30 -25.58 11.21
N GLU A 85 18.35 -26.52 11.34
CA GLU A 85 16.93 -26.25 11.13
C GLU A 85 16.33 -25.25 12.13
N TYR A 86 16.95 -25.08 13.31
CA TYR A 86 16.49 -24.14 14.34
C TYR A 86 17.26 -22.82 14.36
N LEU A 87 18.22 -22.60 13.44
CA LEU A 87 19.03 -21.38 13.47
C LEU A 87 18.17 -20.13 13.36
N ASP A 88 17.29 -20.06 12.35
CA ASP A 88 16.44 -18.88 12.13
C ASP A 88 15.52 -18.61 13.34
N TYR A 89 15.02 -19.66 13.99
CA TYR A 89 14.19 -19.56 15.19
C TYR A 89 14.99 -18.95 16.36
N TYR A 90 16.17 -19.51 16.67
CA TYR A 90 16.97 -19.04 17.79
C TYR A 90 17.63 -17.68 17.52
N GLU A 91 18.01 -17.36 16.28
CA GLU A 91 18.48 -16.02 15.91
C GLU A 91 17.38 -14.99 16.18
N SER A 92 16.15 -15.27 15.72
CA SER A 92 15.00 -14.39 15.95
C SER A 92 14.70 -14.20 17.43
N TYR A 93 14.65 -15.30 18.18
CA TYR A 93 14.41 -15.28 19.62
C TYR A 93 15.48 -14.45 20.35
N MET A 94 16.76 -14.67 20.06
CA MET A 94 17.86 -13.96 20.72
C MET A 94 17.95 -12.48 20.32
N ILE A 95 17.60 -12.12 19.08
CA ILE A 95 17.50 -10.70 18.67
C ILE A 95 16.46 -9.96 19.51
N THR A 96 15.31 -10.60 19.76
CA THR A 96 14.24 -10.05 20.60
C THR A 96 14.66 -10.00 22.06
N GLU A 97 15.15 -11.11 22.61
CA GLU A 97 15.54 -11.23 24.03
C GLU A 97 16.63 -10.21 24.41
N TYR A 98 17.66 -10.06 23.57
CA TYR A 98 18.75 -9.10 23.80
C TYR A 98 18.43 -7.68 23.28
N ASN A 99 17.23 -7.44 22.73
CA ASN A 99 16.81 -6.16 22.15
C ASN A 99 17.86 -5.56 21.19
N THR A 100 18.38 -6.37 20.27
CA THR A 100 19.52 -5.97 19.42
C THR A 100 19.11 -5.27 18.13
N MET A 101 17.81 -5.05 17.91
CA MET A 101 17.32 -4.29 16.76
C MET A 101 17.75 -2.82 16.86
N TYR A 102 18.17 -2.25 15.74
CA TYR A 102 18.43 -0.81 15.65
C TYR A 102 17.14 -0.03 15.97
N PRO A 103 17.19 1.04 16.81
CA PRO A 103 18.38 1.76 17.27
C PRO A 103 19.06 1.23 18.54
N ASN A 104 18.45 0.27 19.24
CA ASN A 104 18.95 -0.25 20.53
C ASN A 104 20.21 -1.11 20.34
N GLY A 105 20.25 -1.94 19.30
CA GLY A 105 21.44 -2.69 18.89
C GLY A 105 21.84 -2.44 17.44
N LEU A 106 22.45 -3.46 16.84
CA LEU A 106 23.06 -3.41 15.50
C LEU A 106 22.36 -4.30 14.46
N ASN A 107 21.35 -5.10 14.84
CA ASN A 107 20.54 -5.87 13.90
C ASN A 107 19.56 -4.94 13.15
N LEU A 108 19.41 -5.17 11.84
CA LEU A 108 18.42 -4.46 11.01
C LEU A 108 17.21 -5.32 10.66
N LYS A 109 17.32 -6.62 10.87
CA LYS A 109 16.29 -7.63 10.62
C LYS A 109 16.25 -8.56 11.83
N THR A 110 15.09 -9.11 12.10
CA THR A 110 14.83 -10.06 13.19
C THR A 110 15.36 -11.48 12.90
N GLY A 111 16.33 -11.64 12.00
CA GLY A 111 16.80 -12.96 11.53
C GLY A 111 16.00 -13.50 10.34
N GLY A 112 16.59 -14.43 9.58
CA GLY A 112 15.99 -15.07 8.40
C GLY A 112 15.71 -14.15 7.19
N ASN A 113 14.98 -14.67 6.19
CA ASN A 113 14.63 -13.94 4.95
C ASN A 113 13.41 -13.00 5.10
N GLY A 114 12.71 -13.03 6.22
CA GLY A 114 11.54 -12.19 6.49
C GLY A 114 11.96 -10.78 6.92
N ILE A 115 11.67 -9.75 6.11
CA ILE A 115 11.85 -8.37 6.53
C ILE A 115 10.62 -7.94 7.35
N ILE A 116 10.76 -7.86 8.66
CA ILE A 116 9.77 -7.20 9.52
C ILE A 116 10.10 -5.70 9.53
N PHE A 117 9.29 -4.91 8.84
CA PHE A 117 9.42 -3.44 8.86
C PHE A 117 8.90 -2.88 10.18
N SER A 118 9.59 -1.87 10.73
CA SER A 118 9.05 -1.07 11.84
C SER A 118 7.77 -0.35 11.41
N GLU A 119 6.90 0.00 12.37
CA GLU A 119 5.68 0.77 12.07
C GLU A 119 6.00 2.10 11.38
N GLU A 120 7.09 2.77 11.78
CA GLU A 120 7.57 3.98 11.11
C GLU A 120 7.91 3.72 9.63
N THR A 121 8.58 2.60 9.34
CA THR A 121 8.96 2.26 7.96
C THR A 121 7.74 1.90 7.13
N LYS A 122 6.80 1.12 7.68
CA LYS A 122 5.51 0.82 7.04
C LYS A 122 4.74 2.09 6.73
N LEU A 123 4.72 3.05 7.66
CA LEU A 123 4.05 4.32 7.47
C LEU A 123 4.71 5.16 6.37
N LYS A 124 6.05 5.26 6.36
CA LYS A 124 6.80 5.96 5.28
C LYS A 124 6.51 5.36 3.91
N MET A 125 6.54 4.03 3.80
CA MET A 125 6.20 3.32 2.56
C MET A 125 4.74 3.59 2.14
N SER A 126 3.80 3.52 3.08
CA SER A 126 2.38 3.81 2.84
C SER A 126 2.18 5.24 2.34
N ASN A 127 2.78 6.23 3.02
CA ASN A 127 2.66 7.63 2.66
C ASN A 127 3.30 7.94 1.30
N SER A 128 4.44 7.31 0.97
CA SER A 128 5.05 7.45 -0.36
C SER A 128 4.23 6.81 -1.48
N ALA A 129 3.42 5.79 -1.16
CA ALA A 129 2.55 5.13 -2.14
C ALA A 129 1.21 5.86 -2.34
N LYS A 130 0.70 6.50 -1.29
CA LYS A 130 -0.54 7.30 -1.34
C LYS A 130 -0.36 8.48 -2.31
N GLY A 131 -1.33 8.66 -3.21
CA GLY A 131 -1.32 9.76 -4.18
C GLY A 131 -0.37 9.54 -5.37
N ARG A 132 0.27 8.37 -5.49
CA ARG A 132 1.08 8.06 -6.67
C ARG A 132 0.20 8.04 -7.92
N THR A 133 0.50 8.91 -8.87
CA THR A 133 -0.13 8.93 -10.19
C THR A 133 0.74 8.16 -11.18
N PHE A 134 0.10 7.57 -12.18
CA PHE A 134 0.77 6.85 -13.27
C PHE A 134 0.65 7.65 -14.57
N SER A 135 1.66 7.53 -15.43
CA SER A 135 1.59 8.08 -16.79
C SER A 135 0.52 7.37 -17.61
N SER A 136 0.00 8.04 -18.65
CA SER A 136 -0.97 7.44 -19.59
C SER A 136 -0.46 6.13 -20.20
N ASP A 137 0.81 6.08 -20.60
CA ASP A 137 1.46 4.87 -21.11
C ASP A 137 1.49 3.72 -20.08
N THR A 138 1.77 4.03 -18.81
CA THR A 138 1.76 3.02 -17.74
C THR A 138 0.34 2.50 -17.49
N ILE A 139 -0.65 3.40 -17.50
CA ILE A 139 -2.07 3.04 -17.36
C ILE A 139 -2.49 2.10 -18.50
N GLU A 140 -2.08 2.40 -19.73
CA GLU A 140 -2.40 1.58 -20.90
C GLU A 140 -1.75 0.20 -20.83
N LYS A 141 -0.49 0.10 -20.39
CA LYS A 141 0.18 -1.19 -20.17
C LYS A 141 -0.53 -2.04 -19.12
N ILE A 142 -0.96 -1.44 -18.01
CA ILE A 142 -1.74 -2.13 -16.97
C ILE A 142 -3.09 -2.60 -17.54
N ARG A 143 -3.76 -1.76 -18.34
CA ARG A 143 -5.03 -2.10 -19.00
C ARG A 143 -4.86 -3.30 -19.93
N LEU A 144 -3.89 -3.25 -20.84
CA LEU A 144 -3.59 -4.33 -21.79
C LEU A 144 -3.25 -5.63 -21.07
N GLY A 145 -2.46 -5.57 -20.00
CA GLY A 145 -2.11 -6.75 -19.19
C GLY A 145 -3.28 -7.36 -18.42
N ASN A 146 -4.38 -6.64 -18.24
CA ASN A 146 -5.61 -7.12 -17.59
C ASN A 146 -6.73 -7.45 -18.58
N LEU A 147 -6.59 -7.07 -19.85
CA LEU A 147 -7.57 -7.32 -20.88
C LEU A 147 -7.73 -8.84 -21.08
N GLY A 148 -8.97 -9.32 -21.08
CA GLY A 148 -9.29 -10.74 -21.28
C GLY A 148 -9.05 -11.65 -20.06
N LYS A 149 -8.53 -11.14 -18.93
CA LYS A 149 -8.42 -11.93 -17.70
C LYS A 149 -9.81 -12.15 -17.08
N ILE A 150 -10.24 -13.41 -17.05
CA ILE A 150 -11.48 -13.82 -16.38
C ILE A 150 -11.14 -14.29 -14.98
N VAL A 151 -11.79 -13.70 -13.98
CA VAL A 151 -11.67 -14.15 -12.58
C VAL A 151 -12.35 -15.52 -12.46
N SER A 152 -11.63 -16.52 -11.94
CA SER A 152 -12.15 -17.87 -11.74
C SER A 152 -13.34 -17.89 -10.76
N ASN A 153 -14.22 -18.88 -10.89
CA ASN A 153 -15.36 -19.04 -9.98
C ASN A 153 -14.93 -19.17 -8.51
N GLU A 154 -13.85 -19.91 -8.25
CA GLU A 154 -13.27 -20.02 -6.91
C GLU A 154 -12.83 -18.66 -6.35
N THR A 155 -12.14 -17.86 -7.16
CA THR A 155 -11.70 -16.51 -6.74
C THR A 155 -12.89 -15.58 -6.53
N ARG A 156 -13.90 -15.66 -7.39
CA ARG A 156 -15.14 -14.90 -7.26
C ARG A 156 -15.86 -15.23 -5.95
N GLU A 157 -15.89 -16.51 -5.56
CA GLU A 157 -16.50 -16.95 -4.32
C GLU A 157 -15.72 -16.45 -3.09
N LYS A 158 -14.39 -16.52 -3.11
CA LYS A 158 -13.54 -15.95 -2.05
C LYS A 158 -13.79 -14.44 -1.87
N LEU A 159 -13.90 -13.70 -2.97
CA LEU A 159 -14.22 -12.27 -2.93
C LEU A 159 -15.61 -12.02 -2.36
N ARG A 160 -16.62 -12.82 -2.76
CA ARG A 160 -17.99 -12.72 -2.23
C ARG A 160 -18.01 -12.92 -0.72
N ILE A 161 -17.39 -13.98 -0.22
CA ILE A 161 -17.32 -14.28 1.21
C ILE A 161 -16.65 -13.12 1.97
N ALA A 162 -15.52 -12.60 1.46
CA ALA A 162 -14.77 -11.53 2.11
C ALA A 162 -15.51 -10.18 2.19
N ILE A 163 -16.48 -9.94 1.30
CA ILE A 163 -17.27 -8.70 1.24
C ILE A 163 -18.61 -8.85 1.96
N THR A 164 -19.19 -10.05 1.94
CA THR A 164 -20.50 -10.32 2.56
C THR A 164 -20.48 -9.96 4.05
N GLY A 165 -21.48 -9.19 4.50
CA GLY A 165 -21.62 -8.77 5.89
C GLY A 165 -20.83 -7.51 6.28
N LYS A 166 -19.94 -6.99 5.43
CA LYS A 166 -19.27 -5.72 5.69
C LYS A 166 -20.24 -4.56 5.45
N LYS A 167 -20.50 -3.77 6.51
CA LYS A 167 -21.28 -2.53 6.42
C LYS A 167 -20.38 -1.39 5.95
N LEU A 168 -20.89 -0.56 5.06
CA LEU A 168 -20.23 0.70 4.70
C LEU A 168 -20.16 1.62 5.92
N THR A 169 -19.04 2.33 6.07
CA THR A 169 -18.89 3.36 7.10
C THR A 169 -19.83 4.53 6.80
N ASP A 170 -20.25 5.27 7.82
CA ASP A 170 -21.18 6.40 7.62
C ASP A 170 -20.57 7.49 6.75
N GLU A 171 -19.24 7.72 6.84
CA GLU A 171 -18.52 8.60 5.92
C GLU A 171 -18.62 8.14 4.46
N HIS A 172 -18.51 6.84 4.19
CA HIS A 172 -18.69 6.30 2.83
C HIS A 172 -20.14 6.44 2.35
N LYS A 173 -21.14 6.19 3.22
CA LYS A 173 -22.54 6.40 2.88
C LYS A 173 -22.82 7.85 2.54
N GLN A 174 -22.24 8.78 3.28
CA GLN A 174 -22.39 10.22 3.03
C GLN A 174 -21.81 10.60 1.66
N LYS A 175 -20.60 10.14 1.33
CA LYS A 175 -20.00 10.37 0.00
C LYS A 175 -20.85 9.81 -1.14
N ILE A 176 -21.45 8.63 -0.95
CA ILE A 176 -22.39 8.07 -1.94
C ILE A 176 -23.64 8.95 -2.06
N SER A 177 -24.18 9.42 -0.93
CA SER A 177 -25.35 10.31 -0.91
C SER A 177 -25.06 11.63 -1.63
N ASP A 178 -23.92 12.25 -1.34
CA ASP A 178 -23.52 13.53 -1.93
C ASP A 178 -23.30 13.39 -3.45
N PHE A 179 -22.59 12.34 -3.88
CA PHE A 179 -22.47 12.00 -5.30
C PHE A 179 -23.84 11.76 -5.94
N GLN A 180 -24.73 11.02 -5.29
CA GLN A 180 -26.07 10.80 -5.84
C GLN A 180 -26.87 12.10 -5.96
N LYS A 181 -26.76 13.04 -5.02
CA LYS A 181 -27.42 14.35 -5.11
C LYS A 181 -26.93 15.16 -6.31
N ASP A 182 -25.63 15.13 -6.59
CA ASP A 182 -25.05 15.82 -7.76
C ASP A 182 -25.54 15.21 -9.09
N PHE A 183 -25.72 13.89 -9.14
CA PHE A 183 -26.23 13.18 -10.33
C PHE A 183 -27.77 13.09 -10.40
N LEU A 184 -28.48 13.44 -9.32
CA LEU A 184 -29.95 13.50 -9.23
C LEU A 184 -30.50 14.92 -9.43
N GLN A 185 -29.66 15.90 -9.80
CA GLN A 185 -30.15 17.08 -10.52
C GLN A 185 -31.08 16.58 -11.65
N PRO A 186 -32.32 17.09 -11.74
CA PRO A 186 -33.37 16.46 -12.53
C PRO A 186 -32.88 16.24 -13.97
N LYS A 187 -32.90 14.97 -14.41
CA LYS A 187 -32.54 14.47 -15.76
C LYS A 187 -33.37 15.07 -16.92
N ARG A 188 -33.90 16.29 -16.78
CA ARG A 188 -34.71 17.00 -17.78
C ARG A 188 -34.54 18.53 -17.76
N LYS A 189 -33.41 19.10 -17.31
CA LYS A 189 -33.08 20.46 -17.75
C LYS A 189 -32.72 20.37 -19.23
N HIS A 190 -33.60 20.88 -20.09
CA HIS A 190 -33.20 21.16 -21.47
C HIS A 190 -32.06 22.18 -21.39
N PHE A 191 -30.88 21.82 -21.91
CA PHE A 191 -29.71 22.68 -21.93
C PHE A 191 -30.10 24.07 -22.47
N GLY A 192 -29.84 25.13 -21.69
CA GLY A 192 -30.07 26.53 -22.10
C GLY A 192 -31.44 27.14 -21.77
N LEU A 193 -32.34 26.45 -21.05
CA LEU A 193 -33.59 27.06 -20.56
C LEU A 193 -33.49 27.48 -19.08
N PRO A 194 -34.13 28.60 -18.68
CA PRO A 194 -34.23 28.99 -17.28
C PRO A 194 -34.89 27.93 -16.39
N ASP A 195 -34.66 28.05 -15.09
CA ASP A 195 -35.28 27.17 -14.08
C ASP A 195 -36.80 27.14 -14.23
N TYR A 196 -37.40 25.99 -13.93
CA TYR A 196 -38.83 25.71 -14.01
C TYR A 196 -39.43 25.71 -15.43
N ILE A 197 -38.68 26.05 -16.48
CA ILE A 197 -39.12 26.01 -17.89
C ILE A 197 -38.71 24.68 -18.55
N TYR A 198 -39.67 24.02 -19.20
CA TYR A 198 -39.48 22.77 -19.93
C TYR A 198 -40.00 22.90 -21.36
N ARG A 199 -39.20 22.50 -22.36
CA ARG A 199 -39.66 22.37 -23.75
C ARG A 199 -40.58 21.16 -23.88
N ILE A 200 -41.68 21.35 -24.60
CA ILE A 200 -42.64 20.30 -24.95
C ILE A 200 -42.76 20.16 -26.46
N ASN A 201 -42.78 18.91 -26.90
CA ASN A 201 -42.97 18.52 -28.28
C ASN A 201 -43.81 17.25 -28.31
N TYR A 202 -45.13 17.43 -28.39
CA TYR A 202 -46.10 16.37 -28.61
C TYR A 202 -46.57 16.42 -30.05
N SER A 203 -47.10 15.30 -30.57
CA SER A 203 -47.51 15.14 -31.97
C SER A 203 -48.32 16.30 -32.55
N ASN A 204 -49.13 16.97 -31.72
CA ASN A 204 -50.02 18.06 -32.14
C ASN A 204 -49.72 19.41 -31.45
N LYS A 205 -48.71 19.50 -30.57
CA LYS A 205 -48.43 20.70 -29.76
C LYS A 205 -46.93 20.84 -29.48
N GLN A 206 -46.35 21.96 -29.91
CA GLN A 206 -44.98 22.35 -29.59
C GLN A 206 -44.93 23.69 -28.85
N GLY A 207 -44.07 23.79 -27.85
CA GLY A 207 -43.93 24.99 -27.04
C GLY A 207 -43.12 24.79 -25.77
N TYR A 208 -43.49 25.52 -24.72
CA TYR A 208 -42.85 25.45 -23.40
C TYR A 208 -43.90 25.32 -22.29
N MET A 209 -43.50 24.78 -21.14
CA MET A 209 -44.30 24.80 -19.92
C MET A 209 -43.48 25.26 -18.73
N ILE A 210 -44.13 25.89 -17.77
CA ILE A 210 -43.59 26.10 -16.44
C ILE A 210 -44.11 24.98 -15.55
N ARG A 211 -43.22 24.34 -14.80
CA ARG A 211 -43.59 23.23 -13.92
C ARG A 211 -42.80 23.28 -12.60
N ASN A 212 -43.47 22.90 -11.50
CA ASN A 212 -42.88 22.76 -10.17
C ASN A 212 -42.27 24.06 -9.62
N HIS A 213 -42.80 25.23 -9.98
CA HIS A 213 -42.39 26.49 -9.38
C HIS A 213 -43.03 26.63 -7.97
N PRO A 214 -42.31 27.13 -6.94
CA PRO A 214 -42.83 27.22 -5.57
C PRO A 214 -44.11 28.07 -5.44
N SER A 215 -44.22 29.14 -6.24
CA SER A 215 -45.28 30.16 -6.12
C SER A 215 -46.14 30.32 -7.36
N ILE A 216 -45.83 29.61 -8.46
CA ILE A 216 -46.51 29.78 -9.76
C ILE A 216 -47.11 28.44 -10.16
N PRO A 217 -48.41 28.40 -10.51
CA PRO A 217 -49.03 27.16 -10.97
C PRO A 217 -48.44 26.71 -12.31
N ASN A 218 -48.53 25.41 -12.60
CA ASN A 218 -48.09 24.87 -13.88
C ASN A 218 -48.84 25.55 -15.04
N LYS A 219 -48.11 26.04 -16.06
CA LYS A 219 -48.68 26.77 -17.20
C LYS A 219 -48.03 26.36 -18.51
N TYR A 220 -48.82 26.37 -19.59
CA TYR A 220 -48.41 25.89 -20.91
C TYR A 220 -48.47 27.01 -21.96
N PHE A 221 -47.43 27.12 -22.78
CA PHE A 221 -47.27 28.11 -23.85
C PHE A 221 -47.12 27.38 -25.18
N VAL A 222 -48.25 26.95 -25.77
CA VAL A 222 -48.32 26.02 -26.92
C VAL A 222 -49.14 26.54 -28.10
N SER A 223 -49.47 27.83 -28.13
CA SER A 223 -50.31 28.42 -29.18
C SER A 223 -49.74 28.15 -30.59
N SER A 224 -50.56 27.70 -31.53
CA SER A 224 -50.15 27.46 -32.92
C SER A 224 -49.83 28.74 -33.69
N ASN A 225 -50.33 29.89 -33.22
CA ASN A 225 -50.35 31.15 -33.97
C ASN A 225 -49.11 32.03 -33.73
N ILE A 226 -48.15 31.56 -32.93
CA ILE A 226 -46.95 32.29 -32.55
C ILE A 226 -45.72 31.40 -32.69
N SER A 227 -44.57 32.01 -32.94
CA SER A 227 -43.30 31.30 -33.14
C SER A 227 -42.81 30.62 -31.85
N MET A 228 -41.85 29.70 -31.98
CA MET A 228 -41.21 29.07 -30.82
C MET A 228 -40.42 30.09 -29.98
N GLU A 229 -39.85 31.12 -30.60
CA GLU A 229 -39.12 32.18 -29.89
C GLU A 229 -40.07 33.06 -29.06
N GLU A 230 -41.22 33.44 -29.64
CA GLU A 230 -42.24 34.19 -28.91
C GLU A 230 -42.85 33.39 -27.76
N LYS A 231 -43.08 32.08 -27.95
CA LYS A 231 -43.51 31.19 -26.85
C LYS A 231 -42.51 31.20 -25.70
N LEU A 232 -41.21 31.14 -26.00
CA LEU A 232 -40.17 31.17 -24.98
C LEU A 232 -40.16 32.53 -24.26
N LYS A 233 -40.23 33.64 -25.01
CA LYS A 233 -40.27 34.99 -24.45
C LYS A 233 -41.46 35.20 -23.50
N LEU A 234 -42.67 34.76 -23.90
CA LEU A 234 -43.87 34.81 -23.07
C LEU A 234 -43.74 33.93 -21.80
N THR A 235 -43.11 32.76 -21.94
CA THR A 235 -42.88 31.85 -20.80
C THR A 235 -41.93 32.50 -19.79
N ILE A 236 -40.85 33.13 -20.24
CA ILE A 236 -39.88 33.85 -19.39
C ILE A 236 -40.54 35.05 -18.72
N GLN A 237 -41.28 35.87 -19.47
CA GLN A 237 -41.99 37.03 -18.92
C GLN A 237 -42.97 36.62 -17.82
N TYR A 238 -43.73 35.54 -18.02
CA TYR A 238 -44.66 35.05 -17.02
C TYR A 238 -43.96 34.49 -15.78
N LEU A 239 -42.76 33.90 -15.94
CA LEU A 239 -41.93 33.47 -14.81
C LEU A 239 -41.39 34.65 -13.99
N GLN A 240 -41.15 35.80 -14.61
CA GLN A 240 -40.63 37.03 -14.00
C GLN A 240 -41.70 37.92 -13.35
N GLN A 241 -42.99 37.56 -13.48
CA GLN A 241 -44.11 38.33 -12.93
C GLN A 241 -44.40 38.04 -11.44
N VAL A 242 -43.48 37.34 -10.75
CA VAL A 242 -43.57 36.96 -9.33
C VAL A 242 -42.35 37.42 -8.56
#